data_AF-A0A821N886-F1
#
_entry.id   AF-A0A821N886-F1
#
_cell.length_a   1.000
_cell.length_b   1.000
_cell.length_c   1.000
_cell.angle_alpha   90.00
_cell.angle_beta   90.00
_cell.angle_gamma   90.00
#
_symmetry.space_group_name_H-M   'P 1'
#
loop_
_entity.id
_entity.type
_entity.pdbx_description
1 polymer ?
#
loop_
_entity_poly.entity_id
_entity_poly.type
_entity_poly.pdbx_seq_one_letter_code
_entity_poly.pdbx_strand_id
1 'polypeptide(L)'
;MSTGIKGMTNSYNSNSCPQMYAIELSIPFIQRAIEVLDLSSLPSTQLLIIVDFGSSHGLNSMDAMKVIIEYLKTSKNKQRSILVIHNDLPTNNWTILFDLLNKD
;
A
#
# COMPACT_ATOMS: atom_id res chain seq x y z
N MET A 1 -4.88 -29.74 -17.94
CA MET A 1 -5.79 -29.13 -16.94
C MET A 1 -5.18 -27.80 -16.55
N SER A 2 -5.81 -26.70 -16.97
CA SER A 2 -5.43 -25.33 -16.65
C SER A 2 -6.66 -24.64 -16.11
N THR A 3 -6.61 -24.25 -14.84
CA THR A 3 -7.63 -23.42 -14.17
C THR A 3 -7.00 -22.12 -13.67
N GLY A 4 -5.99 -21.61 -14.39
CA GLY A 4 -5.56 -20.23 -14.22
C GLY A 4 -6.63 -19.32 -14.83
N ILE A 5 -7.11 -18.33 -14.08
CA ILE A 5 -8.04 -17.30 -14.56
C ILE A 5 -7.40 -16.57 -15.74
N LYS A 6 -7.74 -17.04 -16.93
CA LYS A 6 -7.21 -16.59 -18.22
C LYS A 6 -7.90 -15.29 -18.60
N GLY A 7 -7.49 -14.18 -17.96
CA GLY A 7 -8.05 -12.86 -18.27
C GLY A 7 -7.53 -11.65 -17.48
N MET A 8 -6.77 -11.83 -16.39
CA MET A 8 -6.43 -10.72 -15.48
C MET A 8 -5.01 -10.16 -15.59
N THR A 9 -4.12 -10.75 -16.40
CA THR A 9 -2.68 -10.41 -16.37
C THR A 9 -2.34 -9.01 -16.91
N ASN A 10 -3.25 -8.35 -17.63
CA ASN A 10 -3.03 -7.03 -18.22
C ASN A 10 -4.18 -6.02 -18.01
N SER A 11 -5.23 -6.35 -17.23
CA SER A 11 -6.48 -5.57 -17.19
C SER A 11 -6.87 -5.04 -15.80
N TYR A 12 -6.27 -5.50 -14.71
CA TYR A 12 -6.73 -5.13 -13.36
C TYR A 12 -6.58 -3.62 -13.08
N ASN A 13 -5.37 -3.06 -13.28
CA ASN A 13 -5.12 -1.63 -13.07
C ASN A 13 -6.02 -0.75 -13.96
N SER A 14 -6.36 -1.21 -15.16
CA SER A 14 -7.24 -0.48 -16.09
C SER A 14 -8.72 -0.56 -15.73
N ASN A 15 -9.11 -1.39 -14.76
CA ASN A 15 -10.50 -1.61 -14.34
C ASN A 15 -10.69 -1.51 -12.82
N SER A 16 -9.71 -0.96 -12.09
CA SER A 16 -9.69 -0.93 -10.61
C SER A 16 -10.30 0.34 -9.99
N CYS A 17 -11.03 1.14 -10.78
CA CYS A 17 -11.64 2.39 -10.33
C CYS A 17 -12.63 2.20 -9.15
N PRO A 18 -13.51 1.19 -9.12
CA PRO A 18 -14.35 0.93 -7.94
C PRO A 18 -13.56 0.61 -6.67
N GLN A 19 -12.44 -0.10 -6.80
CA GLN A 19 -11.54 -0.43 -5.69
C GLN A 19 -10.78 0.80 -5.19
N MET A 20 -10.46 1.75 -6.07
CA MET A 20 -9.89 3.04 -5.66
C MET A 20 -10.90 3.83 -4.83
N TYR A 21 -12.16 3.88 -5.25
CA TYR A 21 -13.20 4.56 -4.48
C TYR A 21 -13.37 3.96 -3.07
N ALA A 22 -13.25 2.64 -2.93
CA ALA A 22 -13.26 1.99 -1.62
C ALA A 22 -12.06 2.41 -0.74
N ILE A 23 -10.87 2.57 -1.34
CA ILE A 23 -9.68 3.07 -0.64
C ILE A 23 -9.91 4.52 -0.17
N GLU A 24 -10.44 5.39 -1.04
CA GLU A 24 -10.74 6.78 -0.72
C GLU A 24 -11.70 6.89 0.48
N LEU A 25 -12.77 6.09 0.49
CA LEU A 25 -13.71 6.02 1.62
C LEU A 25 -13.06 5.50 2.90
N SER A 26 -11.96 4.74 2.79
CA SER A 26 -11.24 4.17 3.92
C SER A 26 -10.21 5.14 4.52
N ILE A 27 -9.80 6.18 3.79
CA ILE A 27 -8.77 7.14 4.23
C ILE A 27 -9.04 7.73 5.62
N PRO A 28 -10.26 8.22 5.96
CA PRO A 28 -10.52 8.80 7.27
C PRO A 28 -10.30 7.81 8.44
N PHE A 29 -10.60 6.52 8.22
CA PHE A 29 -10.37 5.49 9.22
C PHE A 29 -8.88 5.21 9.42
N ILE A 30 -8.11 5.21 8.33
CA ILE A 30 -6.65 5.04 8.38
C ILE A 30 -5.99 6.21 9.09
N GLN A 31 -6.40 7.45 8.78
CA GLN A 31 -5.93 8.64 9.48
C GLN A 31 -6.21 8.54 10.98
N ARG A 32 -7.43 8.15 11.35
CA ARG A 32 -7.79 7.97 12.77
C ARG A 32 -6.95 6.90 13.46
N ALA A 33 -6.66 5.79 12.78
CA ALA A 33 -5.80 4.74 13.30
C ALA A 33 -4.36 5.24 13.54
N ILE A 34 -3.84 6.06 12.63
CA ILE A 34 -2.52 6.69 12.77
C ILE A 34 -2.53 7.67 13.95
N GLU A 35 -3.56 8.50 14.12
CA GLU A 35 -3.65 9.46 15.22
C GLU A 35 -3.52 8.81 16.60
N VAL A 36 -4.16 7.66 16.80
CA VAL A 36 -4.15 6.93 18.08
C VAL A 36 -2.91 6.07 18.28
N LEU A 37 -2.06 5.92 17.26
CA LEU A 37 -0.81 5.18 17.35
C LEU A 37 0.15 5.89 18.31
N ASP A 38 0.50 5.23 19.41
CA ASP A 38 1.51 5.73 20.34
C ASP A 38 2.91 5.25 19.93
N LEU A 39 3.75 6.19 19.51
CA LEU A 39 5.14 5.96 19.14
C LEU A 39 6.13 6.59 20.13
N SER A 40 5.64 7.10 21.26
CA SER A 40 6.46 7.84 22.23
C SER A 40 7.48 6.93 22.93
N SER A 41 7.13 5.66 23.13
CA SER A 41 7.98 4.64 23.73
C SER A 41 8.96 3.99 22.74
N LEU A 42 8.79 4.22 21.44
CA LEU A 42 9.65 3.62 20.42
C LEU A 42 10.89 4.48 20.15
N PRO A 43 12.09 3.86 20.07
CA PRO A 43 13.30 4.55 19.66
C PRO A 43 13.12 5.30 18.33
N SER A 44 13.79 6.43 18.17
CA SER A 44 13.78 7.19 16.90
C SER A 44 14.39 6.41 15.73
N THR A 45 15.25 5.42 16.01
CA THR A 45 15.86 4.52 15.04
C THR A 45 14.96 3.36 14.62
N GLN A 46 13.84 3.13 15.31
CA GLN A 46 12.92 2.04 15.01
C GLN A 46 12.19 2.32 13.68
N LEU A 47 12.24 1.35 12.78
CA LEU A 47 11.48 1.38 11.52
C LEU A 47 9.98 1.25 11.80
N LEU A 48 9.20 2.08 11.12
CA LEU A 48 7.75 1.88 11.01
C LEU A 48 7.48 0.97 9.83
N ILE A 49 6.81 -0.16 10.06
CA ILE A 49 6.52 -1.15 9.02
C ILE A 49 5.03 -1.07 8.69
N ILE A 50 4.72 -0.91 7.39
CA ILE A 50 3.37 -1.01 6.85
C ILE A 50 3.34 -2.28 6.01
N VAL A 51 2.32 -3.12 6.22
CA VAL A 51 2.10 -4.32 5.42
C VAL A 51 0.79 -4.17 4.67
N ASP A 52 0.85 -4.22 3.34
CA ASP A 52 -0.29 -4.17 2.44
C ASP A 52 -0.64 -5.59 1.98
N PHE A 53 -1.74 -6.14 2.48
CA PHE A 53 -2.20 -7.49 2.17
C PHE A 53 -3.16 -7.48 0.99
N GLY A 54 -2.77 -8.10 -0.12
CA GLY A 54 -3.54 -8.12 -1.37
C GLY A 54 -3.19 -6.96 -2.30
N SER A 55 -1.90 -6.66 -2.46
CA SER A 55 -1.41 -5.50 -3.23
C SER A 55 -1.70 -5.57 -4.73
N SER A 56 -2.00 -6.77 -5.25
CA SER A 56 -2.21 -7.06 -6.67
C SER A 56 -1.07 -6.48 -7.53
N HIS A 57 -1.39 -5.93 -8.70
CA HIS A 57 -0.43 -5.29 -9.61
C HIS A 57 -0.02 -3.85 -9.19
N GLY A 58 -0.36 -3.40 -7.99
CA GLY A 58 0.27 -2.25 -7.34
C GLY A 58 -0.34 -0.87 -7.56
N LEU A 59 -1.19 -0.61 -8.58
CA LEU A 59 -1.66 0.76 -8.86
C LEU A 59 -2.40 1.39 -7.67
N ASN A 60 -3.52 0.78 -7.27
CA ASN A 60 -4.31 1.29 -6.14
C ASN A 60 -3.55 1.19 -4.80
N SER A 61 -2.69 0.18 -4.68
CA SER A 61 -1.85 -0.02 -3.49
C SER A 61 -0.87 1.14 -3.31
N MET A 62 -0.21 1.58 -4.38
CA MET A 62 0.73 2.69 -4.35
C MET A 62 0.04 4.00 -3.94
N ASP A 63 -1.13 4.30 -4.51
CA ASP A 63 -1.89 5.49 -4.14
C ASP A 63 -2.30 5.48 -2.65
N ALA A 64 -2.76 4.32 -2.15
CA ALA A 64 -3.04 4.16 -0.73
C ALA A 64 -1.79 4.37 0.13
N MET A 65 -0.67 3.73 -0.22
CA MET A 65 0.59 3.82 0.54
C MET A 65 1.14 5.25 0.55
N LYS A 66 1.03 5.99 -0.56
CA LYS A 66 1.44 7.39 -0.65
C LYS A 66 0.72 8.25 0.38
N VAL A 67 -0.61 8.16 0.45
CA VAL A 67 -1.42 8.88 1.43
C VAL A 67 -1.03 8.51 2.86
N ILE A 68 -0.85 7.22 3.14
CA ILE A 68 -0.49 6.72 4.49
C ILE A 68 0.89 7.21 4.91
N ILE A 69 1.89 7.12 4.03
CA ILE A 69 3.26 7.57 4.29
C ILE A 69 3.30 9.07 4.54
N GLU A 70 2.61 9.86 3.72
CA GLU A 70 2.54 11.32 3.88
C GLU A 70 1.90 11.68 5.23
N TYR A 71 0.80 11.02 5.58
CA TYR A 71 0.12 11.27 6.84
C TYR A 71 0.96 10.85 8.05
N LEU A 72 1.63 9.70 8.01
CA LEU A 72 2.56 9.27 9.07
C LEU A 72 3.72 10.25 9.24
N LYS A 73 4.35 10.68 8.15
CA LYS A 73 5.46 11.64 8.19
C LYS A 73 5.03 12.99 8.77
N THR A 74 3.84 13.48 8.42
CA THR A 74 3.34 14.76 8.89
C THR A 74 2.85 14.72 10.34
N SER A 75 2.21 13.62 10.77
CA SER A 75 1.58 13.52 12.09
C SER A 75 2.45 12.88 13.19
N LYS A 76 3.43 12.03 12.86
CA LYS A 76 4.09 11.13 13.84
C LYS A 76 5.63 11.15 13.84
N ASN A 77 6.23 12.30 13.52
CA ASN A 77 7.67 12.60 13.42
C ASN A 77 8.30 12.22 12.07
N LYS A 78 8.72 13.25 11.32
CA LYS A 78 9.27 13.18 9.95
C LYS A 78 10.55 12.37 9.81
N GLN A 79 11.28 12.09 10.90
CA GLN A 79 12.62 11.49 10.82
C GLN A 79 12.63 9.95 10.83
N ARG A 80 11.50 9.29 11.14
CA ARG A 80 11.48 7.81 11.17
C ARG A 80 11.40 7.25 9.75
N SER A 81 12.27 6.28 9.47
CA SER A 81 12.22 5.50 8.24
C SER A 81 10.97 4.60 8.22
N ILE A 82 10.35 4.49 7.04
CA ILE A 82 9.16 3.67 6.82
C ILE A 82 9.51 2.57 5.82
N LEU A 83 9.17 1.33 6.16
CA LEU A 83 9.26 0.17 5.28
C LEU A 83 7.85 -0.25 4.88
N VAL A 84 7.58 -0.33 3.58
CA VAL A 84 6.35 -0.91 3.05
C VAL A 84 6.63 -2.32 2.55
N ILE A 85 5.79 -3.27 2.98
CA ILE A 85 5.81 -4.65 2.52
C ILE A 85 4.51 -4.90 1.75
N HIS A 86 4.62 -5.06 0.43
CA HIS A 86 3.51 -5.50 -0.40
C HIS A 86 3.41 -7.02 -0.37
N ASN A 87 2.25 -7.55 -0.01
CA ASN A 87 1.98 -8.97 0.09
C ASN A 87 0.85 -9.38 -0.86
N ASP A 88 1.05 -10.49 -1.57
CA ASP A 88 0.05 -11.13 -2.42
C ASP A 88 0.43 -12.60 -2.63
N LEU A 89 -0.40 -13.36 -3.35
CA LEU A 89 -0.13 -14.74 -3.71
C LEU A 89 1.13 -14.87 -4.59
N PRO A 90 1.83 -16.02 -4.56
CA PRO A 90 3.03 -16.24 -5.39
C PRO A 90 2.79 -16.12 -6.90
N THR A 91 1.52 -16.15 -7.35
CA THR A 91 1.14 -16.04 -8.75
C THR A 91 0.95 -14.60 -9.23
N ASN A 92 1.05 -13.62 -8.33
CA ASN A 92 0.96 -12.20 -8.68
C ASN A 92 2.12 -11.79 -9.62
N ASN A 93 1.83 -10.87 -10.54
CA ASN A 93 2.85 -10.31 -11.42
C ASN A 93 3.57 -9.14 -10.74
N TRP A 94 4.60 -9.45 -9.95
CA TRP A 94 5.40 -8.48 -9.21
C TRP A 94 6.17 -7.51 -10.10
N THR A 95 6.52 -7.89 -11.33
CA THR A 95 7.21 -7.00 -12.27
C THR A 95 6.42 -5.73 -12.52
N ILE A 96 5.08 -5.82 -12.64
CA ILE A 96 4.24 -4.63 -12.87
C ILE A 96 4.32 -3.67 -11.68
N LEU A 97 4.25 -4.19 -10.44
CA LEU A 97 4.36 -3.37 -9.23
C LEU A 97 5.73 -2.68 -9.15
N PHE A 98 6.83 -3.41 -9.39
CA PHE A 98 8.16 -2.81 -9.36
C PHE A 98 8.40 -1.82 -10.51
N ASP A 99 7.82 -2.06 -11.69
CA ASP A 99 7.90 -1.13 -12.81
C ASP A 99 7.13 0.17 -12.54
N LEU A 100 6.02 0.11 -11.79
CA LEU A 100 5.31 1.29 -11.32
C LEU A 100 6.12 2.05 -10.26
N LEU A 101 6.70 1.35 -9.28
CA LEU A 101 7.55 1.96 -8.25
C LEU A 101 8.77 2.68 -8.84
N ASN A 102 9.37 2.16 -9.91
CA ASN A 102 10.49 2.81 -10.58
C ASN A 102 10.09 4.09 -11.34
N LYS A 103 8.78 4.37 -11.48
CA LYS A 103 8.23 5.51 -12.23
C LYS A 103 7.49 6.54 -11.37
N ASP A 104 7.25 6.25 -10.08
CA ASP A 104 6.70 7.20 -9.09
C ASP A 104 7.78 8.16 -8.57
#